data_AF-A0A8T4ZFU0-F1
#
_entry.id   AF-A0A8T4ZFU0-F1
#
_cell.length_a   1.000
_cell.length_b   1.000
_cell.length_c   1.000
_cell.angle_alpha   90.00
_cell.angle_beta   90.00
_cell.angle_gamma   90.00
#
_symmetry.space_group_name_H-M   'P 1'
#
loop_
_entity.id
_entity.type
_entity.pdbx_description
1 polymer ?
#
loop_
_entity_poly.entity_id
_entity_poly.type
_entity_poly.pdbx_seq_one_letter_code
_entity_poly.pdbx_strand_id
1 'polypeptide(L)'
;MESTIEYITAGIIISLILGLTIHFSSNMVDVKVNAIEQKTGFEIAGNVIDTLLLSPGKPNNWGGSPELPSSMGLALDNAVKLYQLDPLKVRRLSNESSGYIPPYLVRDLLGLSACYYTSIRIMPIYTITISNITEEIFSISVTNQWGTPVPNANITAAYTNLEEMSMNEVISFLKGDLEDAIYAYNRTSSSGECVLNFSGAGSRDMLIVLADQLNIKSFATWPVQSDAVITNIQSSMGTPSSFPVEVASRNVEIDSFNYVVILTIWWS
;
A
#
# COMPACT_ATOMS: atom_id res chain seq x y z
N MET A 1 -38.48 -42.94 4.28
CA MET A 1 -38.60 -41.51 4.62
C MET A 1 -37.24 -40.90 4.94
N GLU A 2 -36.30 -41.64 5.56
CA GLU A 2 -34.92 -41.19 5.79
C GLU A 2 -34.13 -40.91 4.51
N SER A 3 -34.13 -41.82 3.53
CA SER A 3 -33.35 -41.64 2.30
C SER A 3 -33.77 -40.38 1.51
N THR A 4 -35.05 -40.00 1.53
CA THR A 4 -35.53 -38.79 0.86
C THR A 4 -34.99 -37.52 1.53
N ILE A 5 -34.85 -37.50 2.85
CA ILE A 5 -34.29 -36.37 3.61
C ILE A 5 -32.77 -36.27 3.37
N GLU A 6 -32.08 -37.39 3.28
CA GLU A 6 -30.64 -37.41 2.96
C GLU A 6 -30.36 -36.84 1.56
N TYR A 7 -31.15 -37.21 0.54
CA TYR A 7 -30.99 -36.66 -0.81
C TYR A 7 -31.29 -35.16 -0.88
N ILE A 8 -32.30 -34.67 -0.15
CA ILE A 8 -32.61 -33.23 -0.09
C ILE A 8 -31.47 -32.47 0.59
N THR A 9 -30.92 -33.04 1.68
CA THR A 9 -29.81 -32.42 2.43
C THR A 9 -28.53 -32.36 1.60
N ALA A 10 -28.20 -33.44 0.89
CA ALA A 10 -27.08 -33.47 -0.04
C ALA A 10 -27.22 -32.44 -1.17
N GLY A 11 -28.43 -32.28 -1.72
CA GLY A 11 -28.73 -31.28 -2.76
C GLY A 11 -28.52 -29.84 -2.28
N ILE A 12 -28.94 -29.53 -1.05
CA ILE A 12 -28.72 -28.20 -0.43
C ILE A 12 -27.22 -27.95 -0.22
N ILE A 13 -26.48 -28.92 0.32
CA ILE A 13 -25.04 -28.79 0.57
C ILE A 13 -24.28 -28.55 -0.75
N ILE A 14 -24.58 -29.33 -1.80
CA ILE A 14 -23.95 -29.17 -3.12
C ILE A 14 -24.26 -27.78 -3.70
N SER A 15 -25.51 -27.33 -3.59
CA SER A 15 -25.92 -26.00 -4.08
C SER A 15 -25.20 -24.87 -3.34
N LEU A 16 -24.99 -25.03 -2.03
CA LEU A 16 -24.31 -24.05 -1.18
C LEU A 16 -22.80 -24.00 -1.48
N ILE A 17 -22.16 -25.16 -1.69
CA ILE A 17 -20.75 -25.25 -2.11
C ILE A 17 -20.55 -24.62 -3.49
N LEU A 18 -21.43 -24.91 -4.45
CA LEU A 18 -21.36 -24.33 -5.80
C LEU A 18 -21.57 -22.82 -5.77
N GLY A 19 -22.52 -22.32 -4.99
CA GLY A 19 -22.75 -20.88 -4.82
C GLY A 19 -21.53 -20.15 -4.23
N LEU A 20 -20.92 -20.71 -3.18
CA LEU A 20 -19.69 -20.16 -2.61
C LEU A 20 -18.54 -20.20 -3.62
N THR A 21 -18.39 -21.29 -4.36
CA THR A 21 -17.32 -21.45 -5.36
C THR A 21 -17.45 -20.44 -6.50
N ILE A 22 -18.67 -20.18 -6.98
CA ILE A 22 -18.93 -19.16 -8.02
C ILE A 22 -18.58 -17.77 -7.50
N HIS A 23 -18.97 -17.43 -6.26
CA HIS A 23 -18.66 -16.14 -5.65
C HIS A 23 -17.14 -15.92 -5.43
N PHE A 24 -16.42 -16.96 -4.99
CA PHE A 24 -14.95 -16.88 -4.89
C PHE A 24 -14.28 -16.81 -6.27
N SER A 25 -14.81 -17.54 -7.27
CA SER A 25 -14.28 -17.54 -8.63
C SER A 25 -14.51 -16.22 -9.35
N SER A 26 -15.67 -15.58 -9.21
CA SER A 26 -15.95 -14.27 -9.82
C SER A 26 -14.97 -13.21 -9.32
N ASN A 27 -14.75 -13.15 -7.99
CA ASN A 27 -13.79 -12.23 -7.39
C ASN A 27 -12.35 -12.47 -7.90
N MET A 28 -11.99 -13.71 -8.24
CA MET A 28 -10.67 -14.03 -8.80
C MET A 28 -10.60 -13.80 -10.32
N VAL A 29 -11.70 -13.98 -11.05
CA VAL A 29 -11.81 -13.72 -12.49
C VAL A 29 -11.78 -12.22 -12.76
N ASP A 30 -12.46 -11.38 -11.98
CA ASP A 30 -12.42 -9.92 -12.13
C ASP A 30 -11.00 -9.38 -11.91
N VAL A 31 -10.28 -9.93 -10.92
CA VAL A 31 -8.85 -9.63 -10.69
C VAL A 31 -7.98 -10.05 -11.88
N LYS A 32 -8.30 -11.19 -12.53
CA LYS A 32 -7.52 -11.71 -13.68
C LYS A 32 -7.89 -11.07 -15.01
N VAL A 33 -9.15 -10.71 -15.24
CA VAL A 33 -9.63 -10.03 -16.45
C VAL A 33 -9.07 -8.62 -16.51
N ASN A 34 -9.08 -7.89 -15.39
CA ASN A 34 -8.36 -6.62 -15.26
C ASN A 34 -6.84 -6.77 -15.51
N ALA A 35 -6.25 -7.92 -15.15
CA ALA A 35 -4.84 -8.22 -15.42
C ALA A 35 -4.56 -8.68 -16.86
N ILE A 36 -5.58 -9.07 -17.64
CA ILE A 36 -5.46 -9.55 -19.03
C ILE A 36 -5.78 -8.44 -20.03
N GLU A 37 -6.79 -7.60 -19.78
CA GLU A 37 -7.08 -6.40 -20.61
C GLU A 37 -5.93 -5.38 -20.59
N GLN A 38 -5.09 -5.43 -19.56
CA GLN A 38 -3.81 -4.72 -19.53
C GLN A 38 -2.83 -5.21 -20.62
N LYS A 39 -2.82 -6.45 -21.09
CA LYS A 39 -1.64 -6.95 -21.86
C LYS A 39 -1.38 -6.33 -23.24
N THR A 40 -2.27 -5.57 -23.85
CA THR A 40 -2.12 -5.08 -25.23
C THR A 40 -1.60 -3.63 -25.37
N GLY A 41 -1.62 -2.82 -24.31
CA GLY A 41 -0.99 -1.49 -24.26
C GLY A 41 0.40 -1.45 -23.61
N PHE A 42 0.91 -2.63 -23.24
CA PHE A 42 2.01 -3.03 -22.35
C PHE A 42 3.36 -2.31 -22.27
N GLU A 43 3.87 -1.88 -23.43
CA GLU A 43 5.31 -2.05 -23.65
C GLU A 43 6.13 -0.91 -23.05
N ILE A 44 5.65 0.32 -23.02
CA ILE A 44 6.50 1.44 -22.59
C ILE A 44 6.35 1.67 -21.09
N ALA A 45 5.15 1.91 -20.59
CA ALA A 45 4.93 2.12 -19.16
C ALA A 45 5.29 0.87 -18.35
N GLY A 46 5.02 -0.32 -18.88
CA GLY A 46 5.44 -1.60 -18.28
C GLY A 46 6.96 -1.72 -18.17
N ASN A 47 7.72 -1.49 -19.24
CA ASN A 47 9.18 -1.58 -19.21
C ASN A 47 9.82 -0.48 -18.36
N VAL A 48 9.26 0.73 -18.38
CA VAL A 48 9.76 1.86 -17.59
C VAL A 48 9.52 1.65 -16.11
N ILE A 49 8.32 1.20 -15.71
CA ILE A 49 8.04 0.91 -14.29
C ILE A 49 8.90 -0.25 -13.79
N ASP A 50 9.10 -1.29 -14.60
CA ASP A 50 9.96 -2.42 -14.20
C ASP A 50 11.43 -1.98 -14.09
N THR A 51 11.92 -1.15 -15.01
CA THR A 51 13.26 -0.57 -14.91
C THR A 51 13.42 0.29 -13.66
N LEU A 52 12.44 1.16 -13.38
CA LEU A 52 12.43 2.03 -12.20
C LEU A 52 12.44 1.22 -10.90
N LEU A 53 11.66 0.14 -10.82
CA LEU A 53 11.43 -0.61 -9.58
C LEU A 53 12.41 -1.77 -9.36
N LEU A 54 13.08 -2.26 -10.40
CA LEU A 54 14.04 -3.35 -10.31
C LEU A 54 15.50 -2.87 -10.33
N SER A 55 15.76 -1.64 -10.81
CA SER A 55 17.09 -1.04 -10.79
C SER A 55 17.37 -0.33 -9.47
N PRO A 56 18.56 -0.48 -8.86
CA PRO A 56 18.99 0.36 -7.74
C PRO A 56 19.39 1.78 -8.18
N GLY A 57 19.53 2.04 -9.48
CA GLY A 57 20.04 3.31 -9.99
C GLY A 57 21.56 3.45 -9.81
N LYS A 58 22.10 4.64 -10.09
CA LYS A 58 23.54 4.93 -9.97
C LYS A 58 23.78 6.32 -9.39
N PRO A 59 24.61 6.45 -8.33
CA PRO A 59 25.19 5.36 -7.52
C PRO A 59 24.11 4.57 -6.77
N ASN A 60 24.35 3.31 -6.41
CA ASN A 60 23.30 2.43 -5.86
C ASN A 60 22.64 2.96 -4.57
N ASN A 61 23.30 3.83 -3.81
CA ASN A 61 22.82 4.40 -2.54
C ASN A 61 22.45 5.91 -2.67
N TRP A 62 22.09 6.37 -3.88
CA TRP A 62 21.82 7.78 -4.16
C TRP A 62 20.70 8.41 -3.29
N GLY A 63 19.82 7.60 -2.69
CA GLY A 63 18.75 8.08 -1.81
C GLY A 63 19.24 8.84 -0.58
N GLY A 64 20.43 8.48 -0.05
CA GLY A 64 21.03 9.15 1.11
C GLY A 64 21.96 10.32 0.75
N SER A 65 22.17 10.60 -0.53
CA SER A 65 23.02 11.70 -1.01
C SER A 65 22.15 12.87 -1.47
N PRO A 66 22.56 14.13 -1.24
CA PRO A 66 21.89 15.29 -1.82
C PRO A 66 22.08 15.38 -3.34
N GLU A 67 23.08 14.70 -3.90
CA GLU A 67 23.39 14.74 -5.33
C GLU A 67 22.34 14.03 -6.18
N LEU A 68 22.21 14.46 -7.43
CA LEU A 68 21.34 13.79 -8.40
C LEU A 68 22.00 12.49 -8.87
N PRO A 69 21.24 11.38 -8.97
CA PRO A 69 21.77 10.16 -9.54
C PRO A 69 22.06 10.35 -11.04
N SER A 70 22.99 9.58 -11.59
CA SER A 70 23.22 9.51 -13.03
C SER A 70 22.17 8.66 -13.76
N SER A 71 21.56 7.70 -13.05
CA SER A 71 20.44 6.91 -13.55
C SER A 71 19.46 6.62 -12.43
N MET A 72 18.17 6.77 -12.69
CA MET A 72 17.15 6.53 -11.67
C MET A 72 16.90 5.03 -11.46
N GLY A 73 16.55 4.69 -10.23
CA GLY A 73 16.13 3.35 -9.83
C GLY A 73 15.82 3.34 -8.34
N LEU A 74 14.66 2.80 -7.96
CA LEU A 74 14.12 2.82 -6.61
C LEU A 74 14.41 1.54 -5.83
N ALA A 75 14.93 0.50 -6.47
CA ALA A 75 15.18 -0.77 -5.80
C ALA A 75 16.20 -0.60 -4.67
N LEU A 76 16.01 -1.36 -3.60
CA LEU A 76 17.00 -1.49 -2.54
C LEU A 76 18.28 -2.13 -3.10
N ASP A 77 19.44 -1.63 -2.68
CA ASP A 77 20.72 -2.23 -3.08
C ASP A 77 20.81 -3.66 -2.55
N ASN A 78 21.19 -4.62 -3.40
CA ASN A 78 21.21 -6.05 -3.09
C ASN A 78 19.87 -6.61 -2.55
N ALA A 79 18.73 -6.08 -3.02
CA ALA A 79 17.41 -6.59 -2.69
C ALA A 79 17.29 -8.11 -2.94
N VAL A 80 16.84 -8.84 -1.92
CA VAL A 80 16.60 -10.30 -2.02
C VAL A 80 15.27 -10.58 -2.72
N LYS A 81 14.29 -9.67 -2.58
CA LYS A 81 12.98 -9.76 -3.21
C LYS A 81 12.89 -8.79 -4.38
N LEU A 82 12.21 -9.21 -5.45
CA LEU A 82 11.80 -8.29 -6.51
C LEU A 82 10.85 -7.24 -5.93
N TYR A 83 10.91 -6.02 -6.46
CA TYR A 83 10.05 -4.89 -6.05
C TYR A 83 10.20 -4.47 -4.59
N GLN A 84 11.34 -4.77 -3.97
CA GLN A 84 11.72 -4.19 -2.68
C GLN A 84 12.43 -2.85 -2.93
N LEU A 85 11.85 -1.76 -2.45
CA LEU A 85 12.35 -0.41 -2.71
C LEU A 85 13.12 0.15 -1.51
N ASP A 86 14.04 1.06 -1.81
CA ASP A 86 14.74 1.87 -0.83
C ASP A 86 13.86 3.06 -0.40
N PRO A 87 13.49 3.16 0.89
CA PRO A 87 12.65 4.24 1.40
C PRO A 87 13.27 5.62 1.19
N LEU A 88 14.60 5.76 1.28
CA LEU A 88 15.28 7.04 1.12
C LEU A 88 15.18 7.53 -0.33
N LYS A 89 15.29 6.63 -1.30
CA LYS A 89 15.11 6.94 -2.72
C LYS A 89 13.67 7.32 -3.03
N VAL A 90 12.72 6.59 -2.44
CA VAL A 90 11.29 6.83 -2.60
C VAL A 90 10.90 8.20 -2.04
N ARG A 91 11.39 8.58 -0.84
CA ARG A 91 11.15 9.89 -0.24
C ARG A 91 11.55 11.05 -1.14
N ARG A 92 12.63 10.91 -1.92
CA ARG A 92 13.10 11.95 -2.87
C ARG A 92 12.14 12.25 -4.02
N LEU A 93 11.06 11.48 -4.19
CA LEU A 93 9.96 11.81 -5.10
C LEU A 93 8.92 12.75 -4.48
N SER A 94 8.97 12.99 -3.16
CA SER A 94 8.11 13.94 -2.46
C SER A 94 8.74 15.34 -2.45
N ASN A 95 7.94 16.36 -2.72
CA ASN A 95 8.36 17.77 -2.76
C ASN A 95 8.85 18.31 -1.40
N GLU A 96 8.44 17.68 -0.30
CA GLU A 96 8.82 18.05 1.07
C GLU A 96 10.16 17.43 1.50
N SER A 97 10.70 16.49 0.70
CA SER A 97 11.94 15.80 1.04
C SER A 97 13.19 16.63 0.75
N SER A 98 14.19 16.48 1.61
CA SER A 98 15.55 16.97 1.32
C SER A 98 16.10 16.25 0.09
N GLY A 99 16.49 17.00 -0.95
CA GLY A 99 16.99 16.42 -2.19
C GLY A 99 15.88 15.96 -3.15
N TYR A 100 14.67 16.49 -3.02
CA TYR A 100 13.55 16.29 -3.94
C TYR A 100 13.99 16.34 -5.42
N ILE A 101 13.57 15.32 -6.18
CA ILE A 101 13.78 15.22 -7.61
C ILE A 101 12.46 15.54 -8.31
N PRO A 102 12.35 16.69 -9.01
CA PRO A 102 11.10 17.08 -9.62
C PRO A 102 10.73 16.16 -10.81
N PRO A 103 9.43 16.06 -11.16
CA PRO A 103 8.93 15.04 -12.09
C PRO A 103 9.54 15.12 -13.51
N TYR A 104 9.85 16.33 -13.98
CA TYR A 104 10.52 16.50 -15.28
C TYR A 104 11.94 15.91 -15.28
N LEU A 105 12.64 16.01 -14.16
CA LEU A 105 13.98 15.46 -14.00
C LEU A 105 13.93 13.94 -13.80
N VAL A 106 12.89 13.44 -13.12
CA VAL A 106 12.60 11.99 -13.04
C VAL A 106 12.47 11.39 -14.45
N ARG A 107 11.69 12.03 -15.34
CA ARG A 107 11.58 11.63 -16.75
C ARG A 107 12.95 11.56 -17.43
N ASP A 108 13.77 12.60 -17.28
CA ASP A 108 15.08 12.69 -17.93
C ASP A 108 16.03 11.59 -17.41
N LEU A 109 16.01 11.33 -16.10
CA LEU A 109 16.82 10.30 -15.45
C LEU A 109 16.36 8.86 -15.75
N LEU A 110 15.11 8.70 -16.21
CA LEU A 110 14.58 7.46 -16.78
C LEU A 110 14.97 7.27 -18.26
N GLY A 111 15.63 8.25 -18.87
CA GLY A 111 16.03 8.21 -20.28
C GLY A 111 14.86 8.40 -21.25
N LEU A 112 13.75 8.96 -20.78
CA LEU A 112 12.58 9.20 -21.62
C LEU A 112 12.76 10.49 -22.45
N SER A 113 12.27 10.46 -23.68
CA SER A 113 12.24 11.64 -24.55
C SER A 113 11.40 12.77 -23.94
N ALA A 114 11.72 14.01 -24.31
CA ALA A 114 11.02 15.20 -23.84
C ALA A 114 9.53 15.26 -24.24
N CYS A 115 9.11 14.47 -25.24
CA CYS A 115 7.71 14.33 -25.64
C CYS A 115 6.86 13.50 -24.67
N TYR A 116 7.49 12.78 -23.74
CA TYR A 116 6.79 12.03 -22.71
C TYR A 116 6.50 12.91 -21.49
N TYR A 117 5.31 12.70 -20.92
CA TYR A 117 4.91 13.22 -19.61
C TYR A 117 4.76 12.03 -18.68
N THR A 118 5.19 12.18 -17.43
CA THR A 118 5.14 11.09 -16.45
C THR A 118 4.44 11.52 -15.17
N SER A 119 3.75 10.56 -14.56
CA SER A 119 3.21 10.66 -13.21
C SER A 119 3.47 9.36 -12.48
N ILE A 120 4.19 9.44 -11.36
CA ILE A 120 4.43 8.34 -10.45
C ILE A 120 3.63 8.59 -9.18
N ARG A 121 2.84 7.60 -8.78
CA ARG A 121 2.11 7.59 -7.51
C ARG A 121 2.50 6.35 -6.72
N ILE A 122 2.78 6.53 -5.43
CA ILE A 122 3.07 5.45 -4.49
C ILE A 122 2.09 5.60 -3.34
N MET A 123 1.32 4.56 -3.04
CA MET A 123 0.32 4.59 -1.98
C MET A 123 0.22 3.23 -1.28
N PRO A 124 -0.14 3.18 0.01
CA PRO A 124 -0.30 1.92 0.72
C PRO A 124 -1.36 1.04 0.04
N ILE A 125 -1.21 -0.28 0.10
CA ILE A 125 -2.22 -1.20 -0.47
C ILE A 125 -3.56 -1.07 0.26
N TYR A 126 -3.54 -0.91 1.59
CA TYR A 126 -4.74 -0.65 2.37
C TYR A 126 -4.78 0.80 2.86
N THR A 127 -5.92 1.43 2.65
CA THR A 127 -6.27 2.70 3.29
C THR A 127 -6.92 2.40 4.63
N ILE A 128 -6.27 2.83 5.71
CA ILE A 128 -6.77 2.68 7.08
C ILE A 128 -7.34 4.03 7.49
N THR A 129 -8.62 4.05 7.83
CA THR A 129 -9.32 5.24 8.32
C THR A 129 -9.60 5.04 9.80
N ILE A 130 -9.18 6.02 10.61
CA ILE A 130 -9.29 5.96 12.07
C ILE A 130 -10.24 7.07 12.50
N SER A 131 -11.25 6.70 13.30
CA SER A 131 -12.16 7.65 13.93
C SER A 131 -12.30 7.33 15.40
N ASN A 132 -12.23 8.35 16.24
CA ASN A 132 -12.46 8.21 17.67
C ASN A 132 -13.97 8.22 17.96
N ILE A 133 -14.46 7.22 18.67
CA ILE A 133 -15.83 7.17 19.21
C ILE A 133 -15.84 7.87 20.57
N THR A 134 -14.85 7.54 21.40
CA THR A 134 -14.54 8.20 22.68
C THR A 134 -13.02 8.39 22.78
N GLU A 135 -12.51 8.90 23.90
CA GLU A 135 -11.06 9.05 24.11
C GLU A 135 -10.30 7.71 24.07
N GLU A 136 -10.93 6.62 24.46
CA GLU A 136 -10.29 5.29 24.56
C GLU A 136 -10.88 4.26 23.57
N ILE A 137 -11.86 4.64 22.76
CA ILE A 137 -12.54 3.73 21.82
C ILE A 137 -12.43 4.28 20.41
N PHE A 138 -11.88 3.48 19.50
CA PHE A 138 -11.64 3.86 18.11
C PHE A 138 -12.34 2.90 17.16
N SER A 139 -12.95 3.45 16.12
CA SER A 139 -13.43 2.71 14.96
C SER A 139 -12.37 2.76 13.86
N ILE A 140 -11.98 1.58 13.39
CA ILE A 140 -10.99 1.39 12.33
C ILE A 140 -11.72 0.82 11.11
N SER A 141 -11.57 1.49 9.97
CA SER A 141 -12.06 1.02 8.67
C SER A 141 -10.89 0.77 7.74
N VAL A 142 -10.86 -0.40 7.09
CA VAL A 142 -9.81 -0.81 6.16
C VAL A 142 -10.40 -1.08 4.79
N THR A 143 -9.92 -0.34 3.80
CA THR A 143 -10.28 -0.52 2.40
C THR A 143 -9.03 -0.77 1.56
N ASN A 144 -9.17 -1.48 0.44
CA ASN A 144 -8.09 -1.66 -0.52
C ASN A 144 -7.92 -0.44 -1.43
N GLN A 145 -6.94 -0.47 -2.33
CA GLN A 145 -6.65 0.61 -3.28
C GLN A 145 -7.80 0.94 -4.26
N TRP A 146 -8.85 0.11 -4.31
CA TRP A 146 -10.06 0.34 -5.11
C TRP A 146 -11.26 0.78 -4.24
N GLY A 147 -11.05 1.05 -2.96
CA GLY A 147 -12.09 1.45 -2.02
C GLY A 147 -13.00 0.30 -1.57
N THR A 148 -12.66 -0.96 -1.89
CA THR A 148 -13.42 -2.12 -1.43
C THR A 148 -13.04 -2.44 0.02
N PRO A 149 -14.01 -2.68 0.92
CA PRO A 149 -13.71 -3.09 2.28
C PRO A 149 -12.92 -4.39 2.36
N VAL A 150 -11.99 -4.47 3.33
CA VAL A 150 -11.12 -5.62 3.53
C VAL A 150 -11.57 -6.40 4.76
N PRO A 151 -12.29 -7.52 4.60
CA PRO A 151 -12.80 -8.29 5.74
C PRO A 151 -11.74 -9.23 6.32
N ASN A 152 -11.83 -9.57 7.61
CA ASN A 152 -10.88 -10.45 8.31
C ASN A 152 -9.41 -9.99 8.27
N ALA A 153 -9.15 -8.69 8.11
CA ALA A 153 -7.81 -8.13 8.34
C ALA A 153 -7.51 -8.15 9.84
N ASN A 154 -6.33 -8.62 10.22
CA ASN A 154 -5.85 -8.53 11.59
C ASN A 154 -5.44 -7.08 11.87
N ILE A 155 -6.10 -6.47 12.83
CA ILE A 155 -5.77 -5.14 13.30
C ILE A 155 -4.98 -5.28 14.58
N THR A 156 -3.76 -4.76 14.58
CA THR A 156 -2.93 -4.58 15.77
C THR A 156 -2.78 -3.09 15.98
N ALA A 157 -3.07 -2.62 17.18
CA ALA A 157 -2.94 -1.21 17.50
C ALA A 157 -2.24 -1.00 18.84
N ALA A 158 -1.55 0.13 18.94
CA ALA A 158 -0.88 0.59 20.14
C ALA A 158 -1.30 2.02 20.43
N TYR A 159 -1.80 2.29 21.63
CA TYR A 159 -2.15 3.62 22.11
C TYR A 159 -1.06 4.10 23.07
N THR A 160 -0.41 5.22 22.73
CA THR A 160 0.86 5.66 23.34
C THR A 160 0.92 7.19 23.52
N ASN A 161 1.82 7.65 24.39
CA ASN A 161 2.07 9.08 24.68
C ASN A 161 3.17 9.68 23.78
N LEU A 162 3.42 9.06 22.63
CA LEU A 162 4.35 9.61 21.65
C LEU A 162 3.66 10.75 20.91
N GLU A 163 4.29 11.93 20.88
CA GLU A 163 3.82 13.05 20.06
C GLU A 163 4.19 12.88 18.59
N GLU A 164 5.39 12.32 18.34
CA GLU A 164 5.91 12.00 17.02
C GLU A 164 6.45 10.58 17.02
N MET A 165 6.52 9.98 15.83
CA MET A 165 7.06 8.65 15.66
C MET A 165 8.28 8.67 14.74
N SER A 166 9.28 7.91 15.15
CA SER A 166 10.52 7.60 14.44
C SER A 166 10.49 6.16 13.92
N MET A 167 11.39 5.84 13.00
CA MET A 167 11.50 4.47 12.48
C MET A 167 11.88 3.43 13.54
N ASN A 168 12.57 3.84 14.61
CA ASN A 168 12.89 2.93 15.72
C ASN A 168 11.63 2.53 16.48
N GLU A 169 10.71 3.47 16.74
CA GLU A 169 9.43 3.18 17.39
C GLU A 169 8.51 2.35 16.49
N VAL A 170 8.54 2.56 15.17
CA VAL A 170 7.87 1.66 14.21
C VAL A 170 8.38 0.22 14.37
N ILE A 171 9.71 0.04 14.41
CA ILE A 171 10.33 -1.27 14.60
C ILE A 171 9.91 -1.88 15.94
N SER A 172 9.88 -1.09 17.00
CA SER A 172 9.46 -1.57 18.32
C SER A 172 7.98 -1.96 18.36
N PHE A 173 7.12 -1.14 17.77
CA PHE A 173 5.70 -1.45 17.60
C PHE A 173 5.50 -2.77 16.85
N LEU A 174 6.22 -3.00 15.75
CA LEU A 174 6.14 -4.23 14.96
C LEU A 174 6.60 -5.48 15.73
N LYS A 175 7.45 -5.32 16.74
CA LYS A 175 7.90 -6.40 17.64
C LYS A 175 6.98 -6.61 18.84
N GLY A 176 6.08 -5.66 19.12
CA GLY A 176 5.25 -5.66 20.31
C GLY A 176 6.00 -5.23 21.59
N ASP A 177 7.08 -4.46 21.44
CA ASP A 177 7.92 -3.99 22.56
C ASP A 177 7.97 -2.45 22.65
N LEU A 178 6.96 -1.75 22.11
CA LEU A 178 6.87 -0.29 22.25
C LEU A 178 6.61 0.09 23.71
N GLU A 179 7.53 0.87 24.27
CA GLU A 179 7.48 1.31 25.67
C GLU A 179 6.24 2.17 25.94
N ASP A 180 5.67 2.01 27.13
CA ASP A 180 4.48 2.71 27.63
C ASP A 180 3.22 2.63 26.75
N ALA A 181 3.20 1.77 25.73
CA ALA A 181 2.05 1.59 24.86
C ALA A 181 1.07 0.54 25.41
N ILE A 182 -0.22 0.79 25.23
CA ILE A 182 -1.27 -0.19 25.49
C ILE A 182 -1.70 -0.77 24.15
N TYR A 183 -1.69 -2.10 24.06
CA TYR A 183 -2.03 -2.80 22.83
C TYR A 183 -3.47 -3.27 22.82
N ALA A 184 -4.11 -3.16 21.65
CA ALA A 184 -5.40 -3.78 21.37
C ALA A 184 -5.36 -4.49 20.02
N TYR A 185 -6.17 -5.55 19.91
CA TYR A 185 -6.23 -6.39 18.73
C TYR A 185 -7.67 -6.66 18.36
N ASN A 186 -7.99 -6.63 17.06
CA ASN A 186 -9.29 -7.05 16.57
C ASN A 186 -9.16 -7.53 15.11
N ARG A 187 -10.27 -7.98 14.53
CA ARG A 187 -10.38 -8.28 13.12
C ARG A 187 -11.49 -7.48 12.48
N THR A 188 -11.27 -7.04 11.25
CA THR A 188 -12.31 -6.38 10.48
C THR A 188 -13.47 -7.32 10.16
N SER A 189 -14.69 -6.80 10.24
CA SER A 189 -15.92 -7.49 9.87
C SER A 189 -16.05 -7.64 8.35
N SER A 190 -17.18 -8.17 7.86
CA SER A 190 -17.50 -8.17 6.43
C SER A 190 -17.58 -6.77 5.80
N SER A 191 -17.80 -5.71 6.60
CA SER A 191 -17.79 -4.31 6.15
C SER A 191 -16.39 -3.68 6.18
N GLY A 192 -15.33 -4.43 6.50
CA GLY A 192 -13.97 -3.91 6.61
C GLY A 192 -13.72 -3.07 7.86
N GLU A 193 -14.61 -3.14 8.85
CA GLU A 193 -14.56 -2.30 10.05
C GLU A 193 -14.32 -3.11 11.32
N CYS A 194 -13.66 -2.52 12.31
CA CYS A 194 -13.61 -3.06 13.67
C CYS A 194 -13.54 -1.93 14.71
N VAL A 195 -13.82 -2.28 15.97
CA VAL A 195 -13.71 -1.36 17.09
C VAL A 195 -12.58 -1.81 18.01
N LEU A 196 -11.70 -0.89 18.36
CA LEU A 196 -10.64 -1.08 19.34
C LEU A 196 -11.02 -0.35 20.62
N ASN A 197 -10.81 -1.01 21.76
CA ASN A 197 -11.14 -0.48 23.06
C ASN A 197 -9.92 -0.54 23.98
N PHE A 198 -9.51 0.63 24.47
CA PHE A 198 -8.41 0.85 25.39
C PHE A 198 -8.90 1.26 26.78
N SER A 199 -10.04 0.72 27.22
CA SER A 199 -10.68 1.09 28.50
C SER A 199 -9.68 1.08 29.67
N GLY A 200 -9.53 2.22 30.34
CA GLY A 200 -8.61 2.39 31.47
C GLY A 200 -7.18 2.74 31.07
N ALA A 201 -6.93 3.05 29.79
CA ALA A 201 -5.65 3.54 29.30
C ALA A 201 -5.36 4.99 29.68
N GLY A 202 -6.40 5.77 29.99
CA GLY A 202 -6.35 7.22 30.03
C GLY A 202 -6.25 7.83 28.63
N SER A 203 -6.29 9.16 28.59
CA SER A 203 -6.00 9.92 27.38
C SER A 203 -4.51 9.80 27.04
N ARG A 204 -4.22 9.56 25.75
CA ARG A 204 -2.88 9.46 25.18
C ARG A 204 -2.80 10.18 23.83
N ASP A 205 -1.60 10.49 23.40
CA ASP A 205 -1.35 11.43 22.29
C ASP A 205 -1.47 10.79 20.91
N MET A 206 -1.14 9.50 20.77
CA MET A 206 -1.08 8.83 19.46
C MET A 206 -1.61 7.40 19.48
N LEU A 207 -2.43 7.09 18.49
CA LEU A 207 -2.83 5.73 18.14
C LEU A 207 -2.05 5.27 16.91
N ILE A 208 -1.46 4.10 17.01
CA ILE A 208 -0.70 3.43 15.96
C ILE A 208 -1.49 2.22 15.51
N VAL A 209 -1.69 2.03 14.21
CA VAL A 209 -2.51 0.95 13.67
C VAL A 209 -1.79 0.23 12.53
N LEU A 210 -1.70 -1.08 12.66
CA LEU A 210 -1.27 -2.01 11.62
C LEU A 210 -2.46 -2.85 11.17
N ALA A 211 -2.74 -2.84 9.87
CA ALA A 211 -3.60 -3.83 9.24
C ALA A 211 -2.74 -4.88 8.54
N ASP A 212 -2.94 -6.16 8.87
CA ASP A 212 -2.30 -7.30 8.22
C ASP A 212 -3.36 -8.28 7.70
N GLN A 213 -3.34 -8.55 6.40
CA GLN A 213 -4.09 -9.66 5.81
C GLN A 213 -3.20 -10.43 4.85
N LEU A 214 -3.02 -11.73 5.10
CA LEU A 214 -2.22 -12.62 4.24
C LEU A 214 -0.79 -12.10 4.00
N ASN A 215 -0.18 -11.46 5.02
CA ASN A 215 1.13 -10.81 4.95
C ASN A 215 1.18 -9.55 4.07
N ILE A 216 0.02 -8.99 3.69
CA ILE A 216 -0.07 -7.64 3.15
C ILE A 216 -0.29 -6.72 4.33
N LYS A 217 0.66 -5.81 4.55
CA LYS A 217 0.71 -4.91 5.69
C LYS A 217 0.54 -3.46 5.26
N SER A 218 -0.26 -2.71 6.00
CA SER A 218 -0.36 -1.26 5.87
C SER A 218 -0.45 -0.63 7.24
N PHE A 219 0.01 0.62 7.31
CA PHE A 219 0.29 1.33 8.55
C PHE A 219 -0.38 2.69 8.54
N ALA A 220 -0.98 3.08 9.66
CA ALA A 220 -1.55 4.40 9.86
C ALA A 220 -1.41 4.85 11.31
N THR A 221 -1.41 6.16 11.52
CA THR A 221 -1.43 6.76 12.86
C THR A 221 -2.53 7.82 12.97
N TRP A 222 -2.94 8.10 14.19
CA TRP A 222 -3.92 9.12 14.54
C TRP A 222 -3.44 9.89 15.78
N PRO A 223 -3.68 11.21 15.91
CA PRO A 223 -4.52 12.04 15.04
C PRO A 223 -3.85 12.49 13.74
N VAL A 224 -2.52 12.49 13.70
CA VAL A 224 -1.73 12.87 12.52
C VAL A 224 -1.03 11.63 11.97
N GLN A 225 -0.99 11.53 10.65
CA GLN A 225 -0.24 10.47 9.97
C GLN A 225 1.27 10.74 10.11
N SER A 226 2.01 9.77 10.63
CA SER A 226 3.45 9.87 10.84
C SER A 226 4.22 9.74 9.53
N ASP A 227 5.26 10.58 9.37
CA ASP A 227 6.23 10.53 8.28
C ASP A 227 7.29 9.43 8.45
N ALA A 228 7.28 8.70 9.58
CA ALA A 228 8.18 7.58 9.83
C ALA A 228 8.06 6.51 8.74
N VAL A 229 6.85 6.32 8.23
CA VAL A 229 6.50 5.35 7.17
C VAL A 229 6.04 6.12 5.94
N ILE A 230 6.31 5.58 4.74
CA ILE A 230 5.83 6.19 3.50
C ILE A 230 4.31 6.20 3.49
N THR A 231 3.72 7.35 3.20
CA THR A 231 2.28 7.52 3.07
C THR A 231 1.90 7.52 1.59
N ASN A 232 1.40 8.65 1.07
CA ASN A 232 1.11 8.84 -0.34
C ASN A 232 2.16 9.77 -0.93
N ILE A 233 2.83 9.31 -1.99
CA ILE A 233 3.79 10.09 -2.76
C ILE A 233 3.25 10.29 -4.16
N GLN A 234 3.28 11.54 -4.63
CA GLN A 234 2.90 11.89 -5.98
C GLN A 234 3.96 12.78 -6.63
N SER A 235 4.61 12.26 -7.66
CA SER A 235 5.54 12.98 -8.54
C SER A 235 4.92 13.05 -9.93
N SER A 236 4.34 14.20 -10.31
CA SER A 236 3.57 14.33 -11.55
C SER A 236 3.93 15.57 -12.35
N MET A 237 4.08 15.41 -13.66
CA MET A 237 4.22 16.52 -14.62
C MET A 237 2.87 17.17 -14.97
N GLY A 238 1.78 16.75 -14.32
CA GLY A 238 0.41 17.11 -14.66
C GLY A 238 -0.23 16.09 -15.62
N THR A 239 -1.44 16.42 -16.09
CA THR A 239 -2.25 15.55 -16.94
C THR A 239 -2.54 16.27 -18.26
N PRO A 240 -1.73 16.05 -19.31
CA PRO A 240 -2.01 16.61 -20.62
C PRO A 240 -3.35 16.08 -21.15
N SER A 241 -4.31 16.97 -21.39
CA SER A 241 -5.57 16.60 -22.03
C SER A 241 -5.32 16.18 -23.48
N SER A 242 -6.01 15.15 -23.94
CA SER A 242 -6.00 14.67 -25.33
C SER A 242 -4.75 13.93 -25.81
N PHE A 243 -3.77 13.67 -24.94
CA PHE A 243 -2.64 12.81 -25.29
C PHE A 243 -2.99 11.34 -25.06
N PRO A 244 -2.55 10.42 -25.94
CA PRO A 244 -2.53 9.01 -25.63
C PRO A 244 -1.90 8.73 -24.26
N VAL A 245 -2.47 7.78 -23.53
CA VAL A 245 -2.06 7.45 -22.15
C VAL A 245 -1.84 5.96 -22.00
N GLU A 246 -0.78 5.60 -21.29
CA GLU A 246 -0.50 4.25 -20.86
C GLU A 246 -0.30 4.25 -19.33
N VAL A 247 -0.85 3.25 -18.65
CA VAL A 247 -0.78 3.11 -17.19
C VAL A 247 -0.28 1.73 -16.85
N ALA A 248 0.75 1.66 -16.02
CA ALA A 248 1.24 0.41 -15.46
C ALA A 248 1.31 0.52 -13.94
N SER A 249 1.08 -0.60 -13.24
CA SER A 249 1.20 -0.66 -11.78
C SER A 249 1.92 -1.92 -11.32
N ARG A 250 2.56 -1.83 -10.16
CA ARG A 250 3.24 -2.94 -9.48
C ARG A 250 3.01 -2.85 -7.97
N ASN A 251 2.87 -4.01 -7.34
CA ASN A 251 2.92 -4.11 -5.88
C ASN A 251 4.39 -4.13 -5.45
N VAL A 252 4.71 -3.37 -4.42
CA VAL A 252 6.08 -3.20 -3.93
C VAL A 252 6.13 -3.32 -2.41
N GLU A 253 7.32 -3.59 -1.87
CA GLU A 253 7.59 -3.63 -0.44
C GLU A 253 8.55 -2.49 -0.06
N ILE A 254 8.19 -1.69 0.94
CA ILE A 254 9.00 -0.60 1.50
C ILE A 254 8.95 -0.74 3.01
N ASP A 255 10.09 -0.88 3.69
CA ASP A 255 10.18 -1.07 5.15
C ASP A 255 9.28 -2.18 5.71
N SER A 256 9.09 -3.27 4.97
CA SER A 256 8.19 -4.40 5.29
C SER A 256 6.69 -4.10 5.21
N PHE A 257 6.30 -2.93 4.69
CA PHE A 257 4.92 -2.59 4.35
C PHE A 257 4.68 -2.67 2.84
N ASN A 258 3.42 -2.85 2.45
CA ASN A 258 3.05 -3.09 1.08
C ASN A 258 2.40 -1.87 0.45
N TYR A 259 2.85 -1.54 -0.76
CA TYR A 259 2.40 -0.39 -1.53
C TYR A 259 2.05 -0.78 -2.96
N VAL A 260 1.28 0.07 -3.62
CA VAL A 260 1.12 0.07 -5.08
C VAL A 260 1.88 1.26 -5.65
N VAL A 261 2.75 0.99 -6.61
CA VAL A 261 3.32 2.03 -7.48
C VAL A 261 2.51 2.05 -8.76
N ILE A 262 2.06 3.23 -9.16
CA ILE A 262 1.37 3.48 -10.43
C ILE A 262 2.22 4.46 -11.22
N LEU A 263 2.61 4.05 -12.43
CA LEU A 263 3.22 4.90 -13.43
C LEU A 263 2.19 5.20 -14.52
N THR A 264 1.98 6.48 -14.80
CA THR A 264 1.24 6.94 -15.96
C THR A 264 2.17 7.68 -16.90
N ILE A 265 2.13 7.32 -18.18
CA ILE A 265 2.89 7.96 -19.24
C ILE A 265 1.91 8.51 -20.27
N TRP A 266 2.13 9.75 -20.70
CA TRP A 266 1.48 10.35 -21.87
C TRP A 266 2.52 10.72 -22.92
N TRP A 267 2.13 10.76 -24.18
CA TRP A 267 3.02 11.20 -25.27
C TRP A 267 2.29 12.04 -26.31
N SER A 268 3.02 12.96 -26.94
CA SER A 268 2.57 13.79 -28.07
C SER A 268 2.93 13.18 -29.41
#